data_AF-A0A251V5I9-F1
#
_entry.id   AF-A0A251V5I9-F1
#
_cell.length_a   1.000
_cell.length_b   1.000
_cell.length_c   1.000
_cell.angle_alpha   90.00
_cell.angle_beta   90.00
_cell.angle_gamma   90.00
#
_symmetry.space_group_name_H-M   'P 1'
#
loop_
_entity.id
_entity.type
_entity.pdbx_description
1 polymer ?
#
loop_
_entity_poly.entity_id
_entity_poly.type
_entity_poly.pdbx_seq_one_letter_code
_entity_poly.pdbx_strand_id
1 'polypeptide(L)'
;MLEKFVIILGTIKSFASEDSWFYNACKTCNKKVFTNTISKAKEDGSEGYDEVTVLECQTDRCNKRTVVSVPRIKLLIRVQDCTGIVTLTLFEREVVKLLNVNANQLLDNNMELASEGNFPSELRALINRRFAFKIAIGSFNINKKLDGYSVSKLTENPSIIKDLDAHF
;
A
#
# COMPACT_ATOMS: atom_id res chain seq x y z
N MET A 1 -14.83 20.27 -3.19
CA MET A 1 -15.57 19.11 -3.73
C MET A 1 -15.81 18.17 -2.56
N LEU A 2 -17.04 17.72 -2.32
CA LEU A 2 -17.37 16.86 -1.17
C LEU A 2 -16.83 15.44 -1.43
N GLU A 3 -15.97 14.92 -0.56
CA GLU A 3 -15.65 13.49 -0.56
C GLU A 3 -16.87 12.71 -0.09
N LYS A 4 -17.33 11.75 -0.91
CA LYS A 4 -18.36 10.80 -0.50
C LYS A 4 -17.68 9.60 0.14
N PHE A 5 -18.27 9.08 1.21
CA PHE A 5 -17.80 7.87 1.87
C PHE A 5 -18.81 6.75 1.67
N VAL A 6 -18.31 5.54 1.48
CA VAL A 6 -19.12 4.31 1.43
C VAL A 6 -18.59 3.35 2.48
N ILE A 7 -19.51 2.63 3.11
CA ILE A 7 -19.18 1.52 4.00
C ILE A 7 -19.38 0.22 3.23
N ILE A 8 -18.35 -0.60 3.20
CA ILE A 8 -18.39 -1.96 2.64
C ILE A 8 -18.26 -2.93 3.80
N LEU A 9 -19.18 -3.87 3.92
CA LEU A 9 -19.10 -4.94 4.90
C LEU A 9 -18.74 -6.23 4.19
N GLY A 10 -17.52 -6.71 4.42
CA GLY A 10 -17.01 -7.83 3.64
C GLY A 10 -15.85 -8.55 4.28
N THR A 11 -15.47 -9.65 3.66
CA THR A 11 -14.40 -10.54 4.12
C THR A 11 -13.22 -10.46 3.16
N ILE A 12 -12.01 -10.32 3.71
CA ILE A 12 -10.79 -10.35 2.90
C ILE A 12 -10.59 -11.79 2.41
N LYS A 13 -10.59 -12.02 1.09
CA LYS A 13 -10.44 -13.36 0.51
C LYS A 13 -9.04 -13.64 -0.02
N SER A 14 -8.38 -12.62 -0.56
CA SER A 14 -7.02 -12.74 -1.08
C SER A 14 -6.36 -11.36 -1.18
N PHE A 15 -5.08 -11.34 -1.50
CA PHE A 15 -4.38 -10.14 -1.92
C PHE A 15 -4.37 -10.04 -3.44
N ALA A 16 -4.37 -8.82 -3.98
CA ALA A 16 -4.07 -8.64 -5.39
C ALA A 16 -2.55 -8.79 -5.59
N SER A 17 -2.12 -9.76 -6.41
CA SER A 17 -0.72 -10.16 -6.57
C SER A 17 0.04 -9.38 -7.63
N GLU A 18 -0.61 -8.47 -8.35
CA GLU A 18 -0.02 -7.73 -9.47
C GLU A 18 0.93 -6.61 -8.99
N ASP A 19 0.83 -6.20 -7.73
CA ASP A 19 1.60 -5.12 -7.11
C ASP A 19 2.33 -5.62 -5.84
N SER A 20 3.53 -5.08 -5.59
CA SER A 20 4.20 -5.24 -4.30
C SER A 20 3.34 -4.70 -3.14
N TRP A 21 3.34 -5.39 -2.00
CA TRP A 21 2.62 -4.99 -0.79
C TRP A 21 3.21 -3.75 -0.09
N PHE A 22 4.33 -3.24 -0.58
CA PHE A 22 4.96 -2.02 -0.10
C PHE A 22 5.50 -1.16 -1.25
N TYR A 23 5.82 0.08 -0.94
CA TYR A 23 6.54 0.98 -1.82
C TYR A 23 7.55 1.78 -1.01
N ASN A 24 8.63 2.21 -1.68
CA ASN A 24 9.58 3.15 -1.09
C ASN A 24 9.02 4.57 -1.18
N ALA A 25 8.99 5.26 -0.05
CA ALA A 25 8.54 6.65 0.07
C ALA A 25 9.71 7.56 0.46
N CYS A 26 9.77 8.76 -0.11
CA CYS A 26 10.77 9.77 0.22
C CYS A 26 10.63 10.18 1.70
N LYS A 27 11.72 10.16 2.47
CA LYS A 27 11.71 10.59 3.89
C LYS A 27 11.26 12.05 4.06
N THR A 28 11.49 12.91 3.07
CA THR A 28 11.16 14.34 3.14
C THR A 28 9.69 14.64 2.89
N CYS A 29 9.08 14.03 1.87
CA CYS A 29 7.70 14.37 1.44
C CYS A 29 6.69 13.22 1.58
N ASN A 30 7.12 12.03 2.01
CA ASN A 30 6.31 10.82 2.16
C ASN A 30 5.58 10.38 0.87
N LYS A 31 6.06 10.79 -0.30
CA LYS A 31 5.54 10.35 -1.60
C LYS A 31 6.41 9.23 -2.18
N LYS A 32 5.80 8.38 -3.00
CA LYS A 32 6.48 7.27 -3.69
C LYS A 32 7.70 7.81 -4.45
N VAL A 33 8.82 7.09 -4.32
CA VAL A 33 10.04 7.33 -5.11
C VAL A 33 10.12 6.32 -6.23
N PHE A 34 10.89 6.66 -7.27
CA PHE A 34 11.12 5.82 -8.42
C PHE A 34 12.60 5.45 -8.50
N THR A 35 12.87 4.25 -8.99
CA THR A 35 14.23 3.78 -9.23
C THR A 35 14.69 4.27 -10.60
N ASN A 36 15.90 4.81 -10.67
CA ASN A 36 16.54 5.23 -11.91
C ASN A 36 17.99 4.73 -11.92
N THR A 37 18.55 4.44 -13.10
CA THR A 37 19.96 4.05 -13.26
C THR A 37 20.72 5.22 -13.85
N ILE A 38 21.82 5.62 -13.22
CA ILE A 38 22.68 6.70 -13.69
C ILE A 38 24.11 6.20 -13.86
N SER A 39 24.83 6.74 -14.83
CA SER A 39 26.27 6.51 -15.00
C SER A 39 27.05 7.48 -14.11
N LYS A 40 27.93 6.96 -13.26
CA LYS A 40 28.90 7.75 -12.47
C LYS A 40 30.31 7.38 -12.88
N ALA A 41 31.24 8.33 -12.87
CA ALA A 41 32.65 8.00 -13.05
C ALA A 41 33.11 7.04 -11.93
N LYS A 42 33.98 6.09 -12.28
CA LYS A 42 34.47 5.11 -11.31
C LYS A 42 35.22 5.79 -10.17
N GLU A 43 34.90 5.39 -8.94
CA GLU A 43 35.52 5.97 -7.74
C GLU A 43 37.01 5.61 -7.61
N ASP A 44 37.46 4.53 -8.27
CA ASP A 44 38.85 4.09 -8.30
C ASP A 44 39.75 4.90 -9.26
N GLY A 45 39.17 5.86 -10.00
CA GLY A 45 39.89 6.72 -10.94
C GLY A 45 40.29 6.05 -12.26
N SER A 46 39.87 4.80 -12.49
CA SER A 46 40.08 4.13 -13.78
C SER A 46 39.15 4.68 -14.87
N GLU A 47 39.52 4.48 -16.14
CA GLU A 47 38.66 4.88 -17.26
C GLU A 47 37.34 4.08 -17.26
N GLY A 48 36.23 4.80 -17.43
CA GLY A 48 34.88 4.24 -17.55
C GLY A 48 33.86 4.84 -16.59
N TYR A 49 32.67 4.25 -16.60
CA TYR A 49 31.56 4.63 -15.74
C TYR A 49 30.97 3.40 -15.07
N ASP A 50 30.53 3.56 -13.83
CA ASP A 50 29.71 2.61 -13.10
C ASP A 50 28.23 2.97 -13.27
N GLU A 51 27.40 1.96 -13.51
CA GLU A 51 25.95 2.12 -13.42
C GLU A 51 25.52 2.02 -11.96
N VAL A 52 24.95 3.11 -11.46
CA VAL A 52 24.48 3.21 -10.07
C VAL A 52 22.97 3.41 -10.07
N THR A 53 22.29 2.52 -9.37
CA THR A 53 20.86 2.64 -9.10
C THR A 53 20.62 3.71 -8.03
N VAL A 54 19.82 4.73 -8.35
CA VAL A 54 19.43 5.81 -7.44
C VAL A 54 17.91 5.88 -7.29
N LEU A 55 17.47 6.41 -6.16
CA LEU A 55 16.05 6.71 -5.92
C LEU A 55 15.77 8.18 -6.22
N GLU A 56 14.76 8.45 -7.03
CA GLU A 56 14.35 9.80 -7.43
C GLU A 56 12.97 10.12 -6.86
N CYS A 57 12.82 11.33 -6.30
CA CYS A 57 11.52 11.86 -5.91
C CYS A 57 11.10 12.94 -6.89
N GLN A 58 10.19 12.59 -7.80
CA GLN A 58 9.74 13.46 -8.90
C GLN A 58 8.53 14.32 -8.52
N THR A 59 8.37 14.64 -7.24
CA THR A 59 7.26 15.52 -6.79
C THR A 59 7.67 16.98 -6.90
N ASP A 60 6.74 17.86 -7.25
CA ASP A 60 6.99 19.31 -7.38
C ASP A 60 7.66 19.94 -6.15
N ARG A 61 7.40 19.37 -4.97
CA ARG A 61 7.94 19.86 -3.68
C ARG A 61 9.36 19.36 -3.36
N CYS A 62 9.77 18.23 -3.93
CA CYS A 62 11.08 17.64 -3.64
C CYS A 62 11.98 17.75 -4.87
N ASN A 63 11.55 17.17 -5.98
CA ASN A 63 12.26 17.10 -7.26
C ASN A 63 13.77 16.86 -7.10
N LYS A 64 14.14 15.90 -6.24
CA LYS A 64 15.54 15.54 -5.96
C LYS A 64 15.87 14.19 -6.59
N ARG A 65 17.02 14.17 -7.26
CA ARG A 65 17.73 12.95 -7.66
C ARG A 65 18.57 12.48 -6.48
N THR A 66 18.48 11.20 -6.16
CA THR A 66 19.12 10.56 -4.99
C THR A 66 18.50 11.01 -3.66
N VAL A 67 17.38 10.39 -3.30
CA VAL A 67 16.72 10.61 -2.01
C VAL A 67 16.86 9.41 -1.08
N VAL A 68 16.85 9.66 0.22
CA VAL A 68 16.68 8.60 1.22
C VAL A 68 15.21 8.22 1.28
N SER A 69 14.93 6.93 1.12
CA SER A 69 13.57 6.39 1.24
C SER A 69 13.34 5.63 2.54
N VAL A 70 12.07 5.41 2.84
CA VAL A 70 11.58 4.44 3.81
C VAL A 70 10.50 3.58 3.14
N PRO A 71 10.50 2.26 3.37
CA PRO A 71 9.40 1.43 2.92
C PRO A 71 8.11 1.81 3.65
N ARG A 72 6.98 1.69 2.96
CA ARG A 72 5.63 1.94 3.46
C ARG A 72 4.68 0.89 2.91
N ILE A 73 3.81 0.36 3.76
CA ILE A 73 2.82 -0.64 3.33
C ILE A 73 1.78 0.00 2.38
N LYS A 74 1.51 -0.68 1.26
CA LYS A 74 0.40 -0.48 0.32
C LYS A 74 -0.14 -1.87 -0.03
N LEU A 75 -1.07 -2.36 0.78
CA LEU A 75 -1.61 -3.71 0.64
C LEU A 75 -2.94 -3.67 -0.13
N LEU A 76 -2.96 -4.25 -1.33
CA LEU A 76 -4.19 -4.42 -2.10
C LEU A 76 -4.90 -5.70 -1.67
N ILE A 77 -6.11 -5.56 -1.13
CA ILE A 77 -6.94 -6.65 -0.63
C ILE A 77 -8.15 -6.86 -1.54
N ARG A 78 -8.50 -8.11 -1.83
CA ARG A 78 -9.76 -8.49 -2.49
C ARG A 78 -10.79 -8.81 -1.40
N VAL A 79 -11.78 -7.94 -1.28
CA VAL A 79 -12.85 -8.04 -0.29
C VAL A 79 -14.10 -8.56 -0.98
N GLN A 80 -14.70 -9.62 -0.43
CA GLN A 80 -15.96 -10.19 -0.90
C GLN A 80 -17.10 -9.78 0.03
N ASP A 81 -18.19 -9.28 -0.55
CA ASP A 81 -19.49 -9.09 0.10
C ASP A 81 -20.57 -9.94 -0.59
N CYS A 82 -21.85 -9.68 -0.29
CA CYS A 82 -22.97 -10.42 -0.91
C CYS A 82 -23.20 -10.10 -2.39
N THR A 83 -22.64 -8.99 -2.89
CA THR A 83 -22.83 -8.51 -4.27
C THR A 83 -21.68 -8.87 -5.19
N GLY A 84 -20.47 -9.07 -4.64
CA GLY A 84 -19.32 -9.45 -5.44
C GLY A 84 -17.99 -9.26 -4.71
N ILE A 85 -16.94 -9.02 -5.50
CA ILE A 85 -15.57 -8.79 -5.03
C ILE A 85 -15.13 -7.40 -5.45
N VAL A 86 -14.50 -6.68 -4.53
CA VAL A 86 -13.89 -5.37 -4.78
C VAL A 86 -12.46 -5.35 -4.30
N THR A 87 -11.58 -4.66 -5.04
CA THR A 87 -10.20 -4.42 -4.62
C THR A 87 -10.12 -3.12 -3.81
N LEU A 88 -9.68 -3.22 -2.56
CA LEU A 88 -9.42 -2.09 -1.67
C LEU A 88 -7.92 -1.97 -1.37
N THR A 89 -7.45 -0.79 -1.00
CA THR A 89 -6.07 -0.56 -0.56
C THR A 89 -6.02 -0.20 0.92
N LEU A 90 -5.26 -0.99 1.69
CA LEU A 90 -4.85 -0.66 3.06
C LEU A 90 -3.46 -0.01 3.02
N PHE A 91 -3.31 1.14 3.68
CA PHE A 91 -2.02 1.75 3.89
C PHE A 91 -1.46 1.38 5.27
N GLU A 92 -0.19 1.71 5.49
CA GLU A 92 0.52 1.42 6.73
C GLU A 92 -0.25 1.78 8.00
N ARG A 93 -0.96 2.91 8.03
CA ARG A 93 -1.73 3.32 9.20
C ARG A 93 -2.80 2.31 9.60
N GLU A 94 -3.50 1.74 8.62
CA GLU A 94 -4.54 0.74 8.85
C GLU A 94 -3.91 -0.59 9.25
N VAL A 95 -2.83 -1.00 8.61
CA VAL A 95 -2.15 -2.27 8.90
C VAL A 95 -1.50 -2.27 10.28
N VAL A 96 -0.82 -1.18 10.67
CA VAL A 96 -0.23 -1.03 12.01
C VAL A 96 -1.31 -1.12 13.09
N LYS A 97 -2.51 -0.56 12.86
CA LYS A 97 -3.61 -0.67 13.83
C LYS A 97 -4.14 -2.09 14.00
N LEU A 98 -4.10 -2.90 12.94
CA LEU A 98 -4.66 -4.26 12.94
C LEU A 98 -3.68 -5.31 13.44
N LEU A 99 -2.39 -5.14 13.11
CA LEU A 99 -1.36 -6.17 13.29
C LEU A 99 -0.19 -5.71 14.16
N ASN A 100 -0.14 -4.42 14.52
CA ASN A 100 0.96 -3.82 15.30
C ASN A 100 2.36 -4.02 14.68
N VAL A 101 2.42 -4.08 13.34
CA VAL A 101 3.66 -4.19 12.56
C VAL A 101 3.72 -3.13 11.46
N ASN A 102 4.91 -2.61 11.17
CA ASN A 102 5.17 -1.65 10.09
C ASN A 102 6.01 -2.27 8.96
N ALA A 103 6.15 -1.55 7.83
CA ALA A 103 6.86 -2.05 6.65
C ALA A 103 8.32 -2.42 6.92
N ASN A 104 9.05 -1.67 7.75
CA ASN A 104 10.45 -1.99 8.03
C ASN A 104 10.54 -3.34 8.75
N GLN A 105 9.74 -3.52 9.81
CA GLN A 105 9.72 -4.79 10.56
C GLN A 105 9.34 -5.99 9.68
N LEU A 106 8.38 -5.80 8.76
CA LEU A 106 7.99 -6.86 7.83
C LEU A 106 9.11 -7.17 6.83
N LEU A 107 9.82 -6.16 6.32
CA LEU A 107 10.91 -6.37 5.35
C LEU A 107 12.16 -6.96 5.98
N ASP A 108 12.55 -6.50 7.18
CA ASP A 108 13.75 -6.99 7.88
C ASP A 108 13.70 -8.51 8.07
N ASN A 109 12.51 -9.07 8.26
CA ASN A 109 12.28 -10.51 8.45
C ASN A 109 11.89 -11.27 7.17
N ASN A 110 11.56 -10.59 6.07
CA ASN A 110 10.96 -11.21 4.87
C ASN A 110 11.50 -10.64 3.55
N MET A 111 12.75 -10.19 3.49
CA MET A 111 13.31 -9.49 2.32
C MET A 111 13.29 -10.34 1.04
N GLU A 112 13.71 -11.61 1.11
CA GLU A 112 13.67 -12.54 -0.02
C GLU A 112 12.24 -12.81 -0.48
N LEU A 113 11.35 -13.09 0.46
CA LEU A 113 9.94 -13.32 0.21
C LEU A 113 9.27 -12.10 -0.47
N ALA A 114 9.63 -10.88 -0.04
CA ALA A 114 9.17 -9.65 -0.68
C ALA A 114 9.70 -9.49 -2.11
N SER A 115 10.93 -9.93 -2.38
CA SER A 115 11.55 -9.87 -3.72
C SER A 115 10.88 -10.82 -4.73
N GLU A 116 10.33 -11.93 -4.25
CA GLU A 116 9.53 -12.88 -5.04
C GLU A 116 8.08 -12.43 -5.26
N GLY A 117 7.70 -11.26 -4.72
CA GLY A 117 6.32 -10.77 -4.75
C GLY A 117 5.38 -11.52 -3.80
N ASN A 118 5.92 -12.27 -2.84
CA ASN A 118 5.14 -13.00 -1.85
C ASN A 118 4.76 -12.09 -0.65
N PHE A 119 3.74 -12.51 0.09
CA PHE A 119 3.21 -11.77 1.25
C PHE A 119 3.66 -12.42 2.57
N PRO A 120 4.17 -11.61 3.54
CA PRO A 120 4.50 -12.08 4.89
C PRO A 120 3.31 -12.75 5.60
N SER A 121 3.61 -13.68 6.50
CA SER A 121 2.59 -14.45 7.23
C SER A 121 1.68 -13.57 8.10
N GLU A 122 2.23 -12.48 8.64
CA GLU A 122 1.55 -11.48 9.44
C GLU A 122 0.46 -10.81 8.61
N LEU A 123 0.75 -10.45 7.36
CA LEU A 123 -0.27 -9.93 6.45
C LEU A 123 -1.31 -10.99 6.14
N ARG A 124 -0.89 -12.24 5.87
CA ARG A 124 -1.81 -13.37 5.59
C ARG A 124 -2.79 -13.65 6.73
N ALA A 125 -2.49 -13.27 7.97
CA ALA A 125 -3.43 -13.34 9.10
C ALA A 125 -4.68 -12.45 8.91
N LEU A 126 -4.69 -11.54 7.93
CA LEU A 126 -5.86 -10.75 7.55
C LEU A 126 -6.85 -11.53 6.67
N ILE A 127 -6.41 -12.61 6.01
CA ILE A 127 -7.27 -13.41 5.13
C ILE A 127 -8.38 -14.09 5.96
N ASN A 128 -9.57 -14.14 5.37
CA ASN A 128 -10.82 -14.64 5.96
C ASN A 128 -11.36 -13.84 7.16
N ARG A 129 -10.76 -12.70 7.51
CA ARG A 129 -11.34 -11.78 8.49
C ARG A 129 -12.37 -10.86 7.84
N ARG A 130 -13.48 -10.63 8.55
CA ARG A 130 -14.60 -9.77 8.15
C ARG A 130 -14.48 -8.40 8.82
N PHE A 131 -14.67 -7.33 8.07
CA PHE A 131 -14.63 -5.97 8.58
C PHE A 131 -15.70 -5.09 7.93
N ALA A 132 -16.06 -4.01 8.62
CA ALA A 132 -16.65 -2.84 8.00
C ALA A 132 -15.54 -1.89 7.54
N PHE A 133 -15.44 -1.64 6.24
CA PHE A 133 -14.46 -0.78 5.61
C PHE A 133 -15.10 0.54 5.20
N LYS A 134 -14.60 1.66 5.72
CA LYS A 134 -14.96 3.00 5.26
C LYS A 134 -14.01 3.44 4.15
N ILE A 135 -14.50 3.47 2.92
CA ILE A 135 -13.74 3.94 1.76
C ILE A 135 -14.11 5.38 1.41
N ALA A 136 -13.13 6.17 0.96
CA ALA A 136 -13.36 7.48 0.39
C ALA A 136 -13.43 7.37 -1.13
N ILE A 137 -14.48 7.91 -1.74
CA ILE A 137 -14.64 7.96 -3.19
C ILE A 137 -14.42 9.41 -3.64
N GLY A 138 -13.25 9.65 -4.22
CA GLY A 138 -12.90 10.93 -4.84
C GLY A 138 -13.27 10.99 -6.32
N SER A 139 -13.29 12.20 -6.88
CA SER A 139 -13.47 12.42 -8.32
C SER A 139 -12.40 11.73 -9.17
N PHE A 140 -11.17 11.58 -8.63
CA PHE A 140 -10.11 10.83 -9.29
C PHE A 140 -10.48 9.35 -9.50
N ASN A 141 -11.09 8.70 -8.50
CA ASN A 141 -11.52 7.30 -8.60
C ASN A 141 -12.62 7.14 -9.67
N ILE A 142 -13.60 8.05 -9.67
CA ILE A 142 -14.71 8.04 -10.62
C ILE A 142 -14.22 8.28 -12.05
N ASN A 143 -13.36 9.29 -12.24
CA ASN A 143 -12.91 9.71 -13.56
C ASN A 143 -11.91 8.75 -14.21
N LYS A 144 -11.09 8.06 -13.40
CA LYS A 144 -10.05 7.16 -13.91
C LYS A 144 -10.46 5.68 -13.93
N LYS A 145 -11.65 5.31 -13.41
CA LYS A 145 -12.12 3.92 -13.30
C LYS A 145 -11.06 2.98 -12.69
N LEU A 146 -10.32 3.48 -11.70
CA LEU A 146 -9.25 2.70 -11.08
C LEU A 146 -9.83 1.83 -9.98
N ASP A 147 -9.64 0.52 -10.11
CA ASP A 147 -9.86 -0.45 -9.04
C ASP A 147 -8.77 -0.26 -7.98
N GLY A 148 -9.16 0.06 -6.74
CA GLY A 148 -8.22 0.36 -5.66
C GLY A 148 -8.68 1.50 -4.75
N TYR A 149 -9.90 1.38 -4.20
CA TYR A 149 -10.41 2.37 -3.26
C TYR A 149 -9.60 2.34 -1.96
N SER A 150 -9.13 3.50 -1.53
CA SER A 150 -8.36 3.61 -0.29
C SER A 150 -9.27 3.53 0.93
N VAL A 151 -8.92 2.63 1.86
CA VAL A 151 -9.61 2.52 3.14
C VAL A 151 -9.16 3.64 4.06
N SER A 152 -10.11 4.41 4.58
CA SER A 152 -9.86 5.52 5.50
C SER A 152 -9.99 5.11 6.97
N LYS A 153 -10.88 4.14 7.25
CA LYS A 153 -11.10 3.52 8.56
C LYS A 153 -11.64 2.11 8.34
N LEU A 154 -11.40 1.22 9.28
CA LEU A 154 -12.07 -0.07 9.34
C LEU A 154 -12.28 -0.52 10.79
N THR A 155 -13.20 -1.46 10.99
CA THR A 155 -13.47 -2.07 12.29
C THR A 155 -13.93 -3.51 12.15
N GLU A 156 -13.60 -4.32 13.14
CA GLU A 156 -14.11 -5.69 13.34
C GLU A 156 -15.06 -5.78 14.56
N ASN A 157 -15.48 -4.64 15.11
CA ASN A 157 -16.37 -4.63 16.28
C ASN A 157 -17.70 -5.32 15.92
N PRO A 158 -18.07 -6.41 16.62
CA PRO A 158 -19.27 -7.17 16.28
C PRO A 158 -20.57 -6.36 16.41
N SER A 159 -20.65 -5.43 17.37
CA SER A 159 -21.82 -4.55 17.54
C SER A 159 -21.97 -3.61 16.35
N ILE A 160 -20.88 -2.96 15.92
CA ILE A 160 -20.92 -2.06 14.75
C ILE A 160 -21.27 -2.84 13.48
N ILE A 161 -20.68 -4.02 13.30
CA ILE A 161 -20.97 -4.88 12.15
C ILE A 161 -22.44 -5.29 12.14
N LYS A 162 -22.99 -5.70 13.28
CA LYS A 162 -24.40 -6.09 13.41
C LYS A 162 -25.35 -4.92 13.11
N ASP A 163 -25.04 -3.73 13.60
CA ASP A 163 -25.85 -2.54 13.36
C ASP A 163 -25.83 -2.15 11.87
N LEU A 164 -24.66 -2.28 11.21
CA LEU A 164 -24.54 -2.06 9.77
C LEU A 164 -25.28 -3.12 8.96
N ASP A 165 -25.17 -4.40 9.33
CA ASP A 165 -25.89 -5.51 8.69
C ASP A 165 -27.42 -5.28 8.71
N ALA A 166 -27.97 -4.61 9.73
CA ALA A 166 -29.40 -4.29 9.81
C ALA A 166 -29.87 -3.23 8.82
N HIS A 167 -28.96 -2.62 8.05
CA HIS A 167 -29.25 -1.55 7.09
C HIS A 167 -28.92 -1.94 5.63
N PHE A 168 -28.49 -3.19 5.41
CA PHE A 168 -28.31 -3.81 4.09
C PHE A 168 -29.36 -4.91 3.87
#